data_AF-A0A954T937-F1
#
_entry.id   AF-A0A954T937-F1
#
_cell.length_a   1.000
_cell.length_b   1.000
_cell.length_c   1.000
_cell.angle_alpha   90.00
_cell.angle_beta   90.00
_cell.angle_gamma   90.00
#
_symmetry.space_group_name_H-M   'P 1'
#
loop_
_entity.id
_entity.type
_entity.pdbx_description
1 polymer ?
#
loop_
_entity_poly.entity_id
_entity_poly.type
_entity_poly.pdbx_seq_one_letter_code
_entity_poly.pdbx_strand_id
1 'polypeptide(L)'
;MAFRYVCLIPGLPAAWYRGMAGGLFISVLFVWSVCLLMLATFVWPAWFSLWLVRVLWSLLSVFWVYETLRSWASMRELLSITSEESSNKFCRAQEEYLKGNWFEAEAILLEIVHRFPRDAEALLLLVGVLRHTQRWQPALRRLKQLELLDTGSAWRFEIQQERSVIERAISSRATESVSGEEVVVVPNSASESRQLIETNVEHFTKTAVGPLTETESENPDAPQDRCHSGNASKVSPVDE
;
A
#
# COMPACT_ATOMS: atom_id res chain seq x y z
N MET A 1 -19.38 -13.03 -0.58
CA MET A 1 -19.44 -14.16 0.38
C MET A 1 -18.44 -15.30 0.10
N ALA A 2 -17.74 -15.36 -1.05
CA ALA A 2 -16.79 -16.44 -1.37
C ALA A 2 -15.48 -16.42 -0.54
N PHE A 3 -15.15 -15.32 0.13
CA PHE A 3 -13.91 -15.20 0.91
C PHE A 3 -13.88 -16.02 2.20
N ARG A 4 -15.04 -16.49 2.70
CA ARG A 4 -15.11 -17.24 3.98
C ARG A 4 -14.52 -18.64 3.86
N TYR A 5 -14.57 -19.27 2.68
CA TYR A 5 -14.05 -20.61 2.46
C TYR A 5 -12.52 -20.64 2.34
N VAL A 6 -11.91 -19.56 1.83
CA VAL A 6 -10.45 -19.44 1.71
C VAL A 6 -9.80 -19.28 3.10
N CYS A 7 -10.52 -18.70 4.07
CA CYS A 7 -10.06 -18.62 5.46
C CYS A 7 -10.12 -19.95 6.22
N LEU A 8 -10.75 -21.00 5.66
CA LEU A 8 -10.83 -22.30 6.31
C LEU A 8 -9.59 -23.17 6.05
N ILE A 9 -8.73 -22.77 5.12
CA ILE A 9 -7.49 -23.50 4.83
C ILE A 9 -6.48 -23.16 5.93
N PRO A 10 -6.07 -24.15 6.74
CA PRO A 10 -5.08 -23.94 7.79
C PRO A 10 -3.77 -23.41 7.17
N GLY A 11 -3.18 -22.37 7.77
CA GLY A 11 -1.90 -21.79 7.33
C GLY A 11 -1.98 -20.68 6.27
N LEU A 12 -3.08 -20.57 5.52
CA LEU A 12 -3.25 -19.56 4.47
C LEU A 12 -3.37 -18.12 5.01
N PRO A 13 -4.13 -17.82 6.10
CA PRO A 13 -4.14 -16.47 6.67
C PRO A 13 -2.79 -16.08 7.29
N ALA A 14 -2.04 -17.04 7.83
CA ALA A 14 -0.70 -16.82 8.39
C ALA A 14 0.34 -16.46 7.31
N ALA A 15 0.27 -17.13 6.15
CA ALA A 15 1.12 -16.83 5.01
C ALA A 15 0.82 -15.43 4.43
N TRP A 16 -0.45 -15.05 4.39
CA TRP A 16 -0.89 -13.78 3.79
C TRP A 16 -0.58 -12.55 4.66
N TYR A 17 -0.60 -12.68 5.99
CA TYR A 17 -0.46 -11.52 6.88
C TYR A 17 1.00 -11.08 7.16
N ARG A 18 2.00 -11.92 6.87
CA ARG A 18 3.42 -11.62 7.21
C ARG A 18 4.45 -11.97 6.13
N GLY A 19 4.05 -12.50 4.97
CA GLY A 19 5.01 -12.97 3.95
C GLY A 19 5.95 -14.07 4.47
N MET A 20 5.53 -14.77 5.54
CA MET A 20 6.39 -15.70 6.25
C MET A 20 6.27 -17.09 5.62
N ALA A 21 7.35 -17.54 4.97
CA ALA A 21 7.41 -18.81 4.23
C ALA A 21 7.01 -20.04 5.07
N GLY A 22 7.13 -19.96 6.40
CA GLY A 22 6.74 -21.02 7.34
C GLY A 22 5.31 -21.53 7.15
N GLY A 23 4.35 -20.64 6.88
CA GLY A 23 2.95 -21.04 6.65
C GLY A 23 2.77 -21.85 5.35
N LEU A 24 3.57 -21.56 4.33
CA LEU A 24 3.52 -22.25 3.05
C LEU A 24 4.05 -23.70 3.17
N PHE A 25 5.14 -23.88 3.93
CA PHE A 25 5.69 -25.22 4.20
C PHE A 25 4.68 -26.13 4.89
N ILE A 26 3.92 -25.60 5.85
CA ILE A 26 2.89 -26.35 6.57
C ILE A 26 1.78 -26.81 5.62
N SER A 27 1.32 -25.94 4.71
CA SER A 27 0.32 -26.31 3.70
C SER A 27 0.83 -27.38 2.73
N VAL A 28 2.08 -27.27 2.27
CA VAL A 28 2.69 -28.27 1.38
C VAL A 28 2.83 -29.62 2.09
N LEU A 29 3.30 -29.63 3.34
CA LEU A 29 3.40 -30.85 4.15
C LEU A 29 2.03 -31.49 4.40
N PHE A 30 0.99 -30.70 4.61
CA PHE A 30 -0.39 -31.18 4.73
C PHE A 30 -0.85 -31.87 3.45
N VAL A 31 -0.76 -31.19 2.31
CA VAL A 31 -1.16 -31.75 1.02
C VAL A 31 -0.37 -33.02 0.71
N TRP A 32 0.94 -33.03 0.98
CA TRP A 32 1.80 -34.18 0.75
C TRP A 32 1.43 -35.38 1.64
N SER A 33 1.14 -35.13 2.94
CA SER A 33 0.70 -36.17 3.87
C SER A 33 -0.64 -36.78 3.46
N VAL A 34 -1.60 -35.94 3.03
CA VAL A 34 -2.91 -36.38 2.54
C VAL A 34 -2.75 -37.20 1.26
N CYS A 35 -1.93 -36.74 0.31
CA CYS A 35 -1.63 -37.48 -0.92
C CYS A 35 -1.00 -38.84 -0.61
N LEU A 36 -0.02 -38.91 0.28
CA LEU A 36 0.60 -40.18 0.71
C LEU A 36 -0.42 -41.13 1.33
N LEU A 37 -1.32 -40.63 2.20
CA LEU A 37 -2.39 -41.43 2.77
C LEU A 37 -3.39 -41.90 1.71
N MET A 38 -3.65 -41.07 0.71
CA MET A 38 -4.53 -41.42 -0.40
C MET A 38 -3.91 -42.53 -1.26
N LEU A 39 -2.62 -42.44 -1.60
CA LEU A 39 -1.89 -43.51 -2.28
C LEU A 39 -1.88 -44.79 -1.44
N ALA A 40 -1.62 -44.71 -0.13
CA ALA A 40 -1.65 -45.86 0.74
C ALA A 40 -3.03 -46.55 0.77
N THR A 41 -4.11 -45.76 0.72
CA THR A 41 -5.49 -46.26 0.72
C THR A 41 -5.86 -46.93 -0.61
N PHE A 42 -5.44 -46.37 -1.76
CA PHE A 42 -5.87 -46.85 -3.08
C PHE A 42 -4.92 -47.84 -3.75
N VAL A 43 -3.60 -47.74 -3.52
CA VAL A 43 -2.59 -48.55 -4.23
C VAL A 43 -2.31 -49.87 -3.52
N TRP A 44 -2.41 -49.93 -2.18
CA TRP A 44 -2.10 -51.13 -1.39
C TRP A 44 -3.23 -51.62 -0.45
N PRO A 45 -4.48 -51.78 -0.92
CA PRO A 45 -5.56 -52.30 -0.10
C PRO A 45 -5.35 -53.76 0.34
N ALA A 46 -4.53 -54.54 -0.39
CA ALA A 46 -4.26 -55.95 -0.06
C ALA A 46 -3.22 -56.14 1.07
N TRP A 47 -2.41 -55.13 1.37
CA TRP A 47 -1.30 -55.23 2.35
C TRP A 47 -1.65 -54.60 3.70
N PHE A 48 -2.62 -53.69 3.73
CA PHE A 48 -3.01 -52.96 4.95
C PHE A 48 -4.45 -53.26 5.34
N SER A 49 -4.66 -53.62 6.61
CA SER A 49 -6.00 -53.80 7.13
C SER A 49 -6.74 -52.46 7.16
N LEU A 50 -8.02 -52.47 6.79
CA LEU A 50 -8.90 -51.30 6.79
C LEU A 50 -8.99 -50.60 8.15
N TRP A 51 -8.74 -51.33 9.24
CA TRP A 51 -8.68 -50.80 10.60
C TRP A 51 -7.42 -49.97 10.83
N LEU A 52 -6.27 -50.43 10.33
CA LEU A 52 -5.02 -49.68 10.44
C LEU A 52 -5.11 -48.34 9.70
N VAL A 53 -5.71 -48.33 8.51
CA VAL A 53 -5.93 -47.11 7.71
C VAL A 53 -6.82 -46.11 8.45
N ARG A 54 -7.88 -46.57 9.13
CA ARG A 54 -8.75 -45.71 9.96
C ARG A 54 -8.02 -45.11 11.16
N VAL A 55 -7.20 -45.90 11.85
CA VAL A 55 -6.38 -45.41 12.97
C VAL A 55 -5.35 -44.39 12.48
N LEU A 56 -4.71 -44.65 11.33
CA LEU A 56 -3.74 -43.74 10.72
C LEU A 56 -4.39 -42.40 10.32
N TRP A 57 -5.58 -42.44 9.71
CA TRP A 57 -6.38 -41.25 9.43
C TRP A 57 -6.74 -40.46 10.68
N SER A 58 -7.13 -41.16 11.75
CA SER A 58 -7.51 -40.53 13.01
C SER A 58 -6.31 -39.86 13.69
N LEU A 59 -5.17 -40.55 13.78
CA LEU A 59 -3.94 -40.00 14.34
C LEU A 59 -3.43 -38.80 13.56
N LEU A 60 -3.43 -38.90 12.22
CA LEU A 60 -3.04 -37.79 11.36
C LEU A 60 -3.97 -36.58 11.58
N SER A 61 -5.28 -36.79 11.57
CA SER A 61 -6.27 -35.72 11.78
C SER A 61 -6.10 -35.07 13.15
N VAL A 62 -5.95 -35.84 14.23
CA VAL A 62 -5.77 -35.32 15.60
C VAL A 62 -4.47 -34.54 15.71
N PHE A 63 -3.36 -35.07 15.19
CA PHE A 63 -2.07 -34.39 15.19
C PHE A 63 -2.14 -33.05 14.44
N TRP A 64 -2.76 -33.02 13.26
CA TRP A 64 -2.94 -31.80 12.49
C TRP A 64 -3.84 -30.78 13.18
N VAL A 65 -4.96 -31.21 13.76
CA VAL A 65 -5.85 -30.33 14.53
C VAL A 65 -5.09 -29.73 15.72
N TYR A 66 -4.27 -30.53 16.41
CA TYR A 66 -3.44 -30.05 17.51
C TYR A 66 -2.41 -29.01 17.08
N GLU A 67 -1.62 -29.29 16.04
CA GLU A 67 -0.62 -28.34 15.51
C GLU A 67 -1.28 -27.06 14.99
N THR A 68 -2.43 -27.19 14.34
CA THR A 68 -3.21 -26.04 13.85
C THR A 68 -3.71 -25.19 15.02
N LEU A 69 -4.30 -25.81 16.04
CA LEU A 69 -4.80 -25.11 17.23
C LEU A 69 -3.67 -24.44 18.01
N ARG A 70 -2.52 -25.12 18.17
CA ARG A 70 -1.33 -24.57 18.82
C ARG A 70 -0.78 -23.36 18.06
N SER A 71 -0.67 -23.47 16.74
CA SER A 71 -0.25 -22.38 15.87
C SER A 71 -1.22 -21.19 15.94
N TRP A 72 -2.53 -21.45 15.94
CA TRP A 72 -3.55 -20.42 16.11
C TRP A 72 -3.51 -19.75 17.48
N ALA A 73 -3.35 -20.52 18.56
CA ALA A 73 -3.24 -19.99 19.91
C ALA A 73 -2.02 -19.06 20.04
N SER A 74 -0.85 -19.51 19.56
CA SER A 74 0.37 -18.70 19.58
C SER A 74 0.24 -17.42 18.75
N MET A 75 -0.40 -17.49 17.58
CA MET A 75 -0.65 -16.30 16.76
C MET A 75 -1.62 -15.32 17.43
N ARG A 76 -2.69 -15.83 18.06
CA ARG A 76 -3.67 -14.99 18.78
C ARG A 76 -3.04 -14.30 19.98
N GLU A 77 -2.17 -14.99 20.72
CA GLU A 77 -1.46 -14.43 21.86
C GLU A 77 -0.47 -13.34 21.44
N LEU A 78 0.28 -13.57 20.36
CA LEU A 78 1.15 -12.54 19.80
C LEU A 78 0.33 -11.34 19.29
N LEU A 79 -0.82 -11.58 18.65
CA LEU A 79 -1.70 -10.53 18.15
C LEU A 79 -2.33 -9.72 19.30
N SER A 80 -2.74 -10.37 20.39
CA SER A 80 -3.35 -9.68 21.54
C SER A 80 -2.36 -8.78 22.26
N ILE A 81 -1.14 -9.26 22.52
CA ILE A 81 -0.07 -8.44 23.14
C ILE A 81 0.23 -7.21 22.28
N THR A 82 0.34 -7.45 20.97
CA THR A 82 0.62 -6.42 19.97
C THR A 82 -0.52 -5.39 19.89
N SER A 83 -1.77 -5.82 19.99
CA SER A 83 -2.96 -4.96 19.99
C SER A 83 -3.05 -4.09 21.25
N GLU A 84 -2.75 -4.65 22.42
CA GLU A 84 -2.74 -3.91 23.68
C GLU A 84 -1.62 -2.86 23.71
N GLU A 85 -0.42 -3.23 23.26
CA GLU A 85 0.71 -2.29 23.16
C GLU A 85 0.38 -1.12 22.21
N SER A 86 -0.23 -1.42 21.05
CA SER A 86 -0.67 -0.40 20.09
C SER A 86 -1.70 0.56 20.71
N SER A 87 -2.70 0.01 21.40
CA SER A 87 -3.76 0.81 22.03
C SER A 87 -3.21 1.71 23.13
N ASN A 88 -2.31 1.21 23.98
CA ASN A 88 -1.66 2.00 25.02
C ASN A 88 -0.81 3.14 24.43
N LYS A 89 -0.03 2.85 23.37
CA LYS A 89 0.76 3.89 22.68
C LYS A 89 -0.15 4.93 22.01
N PHE A 90 -1.27 4.51 21.43
CA PHE A 90 -2.24 5.41 20.81
C PHE A 90 -2.89 6.34 21.84
N CYS A 91 -3.34 5.82 23.00
CA CYS A 91 -3.85 6.64 24.09
C CYS A 91 -2.83 7.70 24.53
N ARG A 92 -1.56 7.31 24.67
CA ARG A 92 -0.48 8.25 25.01
C ARG A 92 -0.27 9.33 23.94
N ALA A 93 -0.31 8.96 22.66
CA ALA A 93 -0.23 9.93 21.56
C ALA A 93 -1.41 10.91 21.57
N GLN A 94 -2.61 10.43 21.88
CA GLN A 94 -3.80 11.26 22.01
C GLN A 94 -3.67 12.25 23.19
N GLU A 95 -3.14 11.82 24.33
CA GLU A 95 -2.87 12.71 25.45
C GLU A 95 -1.89 13.83 25.08
N GLU A 96 -0.78 13.51 24.42
CA GLU A 96 0.19 14.53 23.97
C GLU A 96 -0.41 15.47 22.91
N TYR A 97 -1.23 14.94 22.00
CA TYR A 97 -1.98 15.75 21.04
C TYR A 97 -2.90 16.75 21.76
N LEU A 98 -3.66 16.31 22.76
CA LEU A 98 -4.57 17.16 23.52
C LEU A 98 -3.84 18.20 24.38
N LYS A 99 -2.62 17.91 24.84
CA LYS A 99 -1.75 18.88 25.52
C LYS A 99 -1.15 19.92 24.57
N GLY A 100 -1.25 19.73 23.25
CA GLY A 100 -0.64 20.58 22.23
C GLY A 100 0.83 20.26 21.94
N ASN A 101 1.34 19.14 22.46
CA ASN A 101 2.70 18.65 22.22
C ASN A 101 2.75 17.90 20.88
N TRP A 102 2.68 18.65 19.78
CA TRP A 102 2.52 18.09 18.43
C TRP A 102 3.70 17.21 18.00
N PHE A 103 4.92 17.56 18.41
CA PHE A 103 6.14 16.84 17.98
C PHE A 103 6.24 15.48 18.66
N GLU A 104 5.96 15.42 19.96
CA GLU A 104 5.91 14.19 20.75
C GLU A 104 4.79 13.28 20.25
N ALA A 105 3.61 13.84 19.96
CA ALA A 105 2.50 13.10 19.37
C ALA A 105 2.89 12.53 17.99
N GLU A 106 3.54 13.33 17.12
CA GLU A 106 4.01 12.86 15.80
C GLU A 106 4.98 11.69 15.95
N ALA A 107 5.96 11.80 16.86
CA ALA A 107 6.96 10.76 17.07
C ALA A 107 6.33 9.41 17.48
N ILE A 108 5.40 9.43 18.45
CA ILE A 108 4.71 8.23 18.91
C ILE A 108 3.83 7.65 17.79
N LEU A 109 3.10 8.49 17.04
CA LEU A 109 2.24 8.05 15.94
C LEU A 109 3.05 7.45 14.79
N LEU A 110 4.22 8.00 14.48
CA LEU A 110 5.10 7.42 13.47
C LEU A 110 5.62 6.04 13.89
N GLU A 111 5.92 5.83 15.17
CA GLU A 111 6.29 4.52 15.71
C GLU A 111 5.14 3.51 15.53
N ILE A 112 3.91 3.90 15.88
CA ILE A 112 2.71 3.06 15.73
C ILE A 112 2.50 2.72 14.24
N VAL A 113 2.51 3.70 13.34
CA VAL A 113 2.29 3.48 11.90
C VAL A 113 3.40 2.64 11.29
N HIS A 114 4.65 2.75 11.76
CA HIS A 114 5.74 1.89 11.30
C HIS A 114 5.53 0.42 11.68
N ARG A 115 4.97 0.19 12.87
CA ARG A 115 4.66 -1.17 13.35
C ARG A 115 3.35 -1.71 12.79
N PHE A 116 2.35 -0.85 12.62
CA PHE A 116 0.97 -1.13 12.22
C PHE A 116 0.54 -0.22 11.05
N PRO A 117 0.99 -0.50 9.83
CA PRO A 117 0.72 0.37 8.67
C PRO A 117 -0.75 0.41 8.24
N ARG A 118 -1.61 -0.44 8.82
CA ARG A 118 -3.05 -0.56 8.53
C ARG A 118 -3.95 0.08 9.60
N ASP A 119 -3.36 0.66 10.64
CA ASP A 119 -4.13 1.34 11.69
C ASP A 119 -4.67 2.68 11.17
N ALA A 120 -5.98 2.71 10.94
CA ALA A 120 -6.66 3.87 10.38
C ALA A 120 -6.74 5.05 11.38
N GLU A 121 -6.91 4.74 12.67
CA GLU A 121 -7.06 5.74 13.72
C GLU A 121 -5.75 6.49 13.96
N ALA A 122 -4.65 5.75 14.05
CA ALA A 122 -3.31 6.32 14.17
C ALA A 122 -2.96 7.20 12.95
N LEU A 123 -3.30 6.76 11.73
CA LEU A 123 -3.07 7.54 10.52
C LEU A 123 -3.90 8.83 10.48
N LEU A 124 -5.17 8.80 10.91
CA LEU A 124 -6.02 9.99 10.97
C LEU A 124 -5.50 11.01 12.00
N LEU A 125 -5.13 10.55 13.20
CA LEU A 125 -4.58 11.45 14.22
C LEU A 125 -3.26 12.08 13.74
N LEU A 126 -2.42 11.30 13.03
CA LEU A 126 -1.19 11.81 12.42
C LEU A 126 -1.48 12.89 11.37
N VAL A 127 -2.52 12.74 10.55
CA VAL A 127 -2.97 13.78 9.61
C VAL A 127 -3.36 15.06 10.37
N GLY A 128 -4.09 14.92 11.48
CA GLY A 128 -4.42 16.05 12.35
C GLY A 128 -3.17 16.78 12.85
N VAL A 129 -2.16 16.06 13.35
CA VAL A 129 -0.88 16.63 13.77
C VAL A 129 -0.16 17.37 12.63
N LEU A 130 -0.11 16.77 11.44
CA LEU A 130 0.50 17.38 10.24
C LEU A 130 -0.25 18.64 9.79
N ARG A 131 -1.57 18.69 9.97
CA ARG A 131 -2.40 19.87 9.74
C ARG A 131 -2.03 21.00 10.71
N HIS A 132 -1.86 20.70 11.99
CA HIS A 132 -1.44 21.68 13.00
C HIS A 132 -0.02 22.21 12.76
N THR A 133 0.88 21.39 12.24
CA THR A 133 2.25 21.82 11.87
C THR A 133 2.34 22.43 10.47
N GLN A 134 1.20 22.68 9.80
CA GLN A 134 1.10 23.23 8.43
C GLN A 134 1.85 22.43 7.35
N ARG A 135 2.07 21.13 7.57
CA ARG A 135 2.73 20.22 6.62
C ARG A 135 1.69 19.55 5.72
N TRP A 136 1.11 20.33 4.81
CA TRP A 136 -0.02 19.91 3.97
C TRP A 136 0.28 18.75 3.01
N GLN A 137 1.45 18.77 2.36
CA GLN A 137 1.83 17.76 1.36
C GLN A 137 1.99 16.35 1.98
N PRO A 138 2.72 16.18 3.11
CA PRO A 138 2.69 14.92 3.85
C PRO A 138 1.29 14.46 4.26
N ALA A 139 0.45 15.38 4.75
CA ALA A 139 -0.91 15.06 5.20
C ALA A 139 -1.76 14.47 4.07
N LEU A 140 -1.75 15.09 2.88
CA LEU A 140 -2.49 14.60 1.71
C LEU A 140 -2.01 13.22 1.24
N ARG A 141 -0.68 12.97 1.28
CA ARG A 141 -0.14 11.64 0.96
C ARG A 141 -0.64 10.56 1.92
N ARG A 142 -0.73 10.87 3.21
CA ARG A 142 -1.26 9.94 4.22
C ARG A 142 -2.76 9.70 4.06
N LEU A 143 -3.55 10.72 3.73
CA LEU A 143 -4.98 10.57 3.42
C LEU A 143 -5.20 9.67 2.19
N LYS A 144 -4.40 9.85 1.13
CA LYS A 144 -4.45 8.98 -0.05
C LYS A 144 -4.09 7.53 0.28
N GLN A 145 -3.09 7.33 1.13
CA GLN A 145 -2.73 6.00 1.63
C GLN A 145 -3.91 5.37 2.40
N LEU A 146 -4.58 6.15 3.25
CA LEU A 146 -5.70 5.69 4.06
C LEU A 146 -6.93 5.31 3.23
N GLU A 147 -7.22 6.05 2.15
CA GLU A 147 -8.32 5.76 1.22
C GLU A 147 -8.15 4.39 0.51
N LEU A 148 -6.90 3.95 0.31
CA LEU A 148 -6.60 2.65 -0.29
C LEU A 148 -6.73 1.48 0.70
N LEU A 149 -6.84 1.74 1.99
CA LEU A 149 -6.93 0.71 3.01
C LEU A 149 -8.39 0.25 3.21
N ASP A 150 -8.58 -1.06 3.38
CA ASP A 150 -9.89 -1.64 3.72
C ASP A 150 -10.46 -1.03 5.01
N THR A 151 -9.60 -0.73 6.00
CA THR A 151 -9.96 -0.08 7.26
C THR A 151 -10.35 1.40 7.10
N GLY A 152 -9.82 2.09 6.09
CA GLY A 152 -10.18 3.48 5.78
C GLY A 152 -11.62 3.64 5.30
N SER A 153 -12.26 2.54 4.88
CA SER A 153 -13.65 2.52 4.45
C SER A 153 -14.65 2.92 5.55
N ALA A 154 -14.34 2.64 6.82
CA ALA A 154 -15.18 3.07 7.94
C ALA A 154 -15.10 4.59 8.19
N TRP A 155 -13.99 5.21 7.79
CA TRP A 155 -13.62 6.59 8.09
C TRP A 155 -13.72 7.53 6.88
N ARG A 156 -14.52 7.16 5.88
CA ARG A 156 -14.61 7.88 4.60
C ARG A 156 -15.03 9.34 4.79
N PHE A 157 -15.93 9.60 5.73
CA PHE A 157 -16.45 10.94 5.99
C PHE A 157 -15.37 11.83 6.61
N GLU A 158 -14.64 11.31 7.58
CA GLU A 158 -13.54 11.99 8.25
C GLU A 158 -12.39 12.29 7.26
N ILE A 159 -12.06 11.33 6.39
CA ILE A 159 -11.04 11.50 5.34
C ILE A 159 -11.42 12.63 4.38
N GLN A 160 -12.68 12.64 3.91
CA GLN A 160 -13.17 13.69 3.01
C GLN A 160 -13.21 15.05 3.69
N GLN A 161 -13.64 15.09 4.95
CA GLN A 161 -13.68 16.30 5.75
C GLN A 161 -12.26 16.89 5.92
N GLU A 162 -11.30 16.11 6.40
CA GLU A 162 -9.91 16.55 6.57
C GLU A 162 -9.29 17.04 5.25
N ARG A 163 -9.56 16.33 4.15
CA ARG A 163 -9.10 16.76 2.82
C ARG A 163 -9.66 18.13 2.45
N SER A 164 -10.96 18.34 2.62
CA SER A 164 -11.61 19.64 2.32
C SER A 164 -11.06 20.78 3.18
N VAL A 165 -10.66 20.50 4.43
CA VAL A 165 -10.06 21.48 5.34
C VAL A 165 -8.67 21.88 4.84
N ILE A 166 -7.85 20.89 4.46
CA ILE A 166 -6.51 21.14 3.93
C ILE A 166 -6.57 21.90 2.61
N GLU A 167 -7.44 21.51 1.68
CA GLU A 167 -7.61 22.20 0.38
C GLU A 167 -8.01 23.66 0.58
N ARG A 168 -8.97 23.95 1.47
CA ARG A 168 -9.35 25.34 1.80
C ARG A 168 -8.19 26.14 2.38
N ALA A 169 -7.41 25.56 3.29
CA ALA A 169 -6.26 26.22 3.90
C ALA A 169 -5.14 26.50 2.88
N ILE A 170 -4.93 25.62 1.90
CA ILE A 170 -3.99 25.84 0.80
C ILE A 170 -4.48 26.99 -0.09
N SER A 171 -5.76 26.98 -0.47
CA SER A 171 -6.34 28.02 -1.32
C SER A 171 -6.28 29.40 -0.65
N SER A 172 -6.63 29.52 0.63
CA SER A 172 -6.56 30.80 1.35
C SER A 172 -5.13 31.35 1.39
N ARG A 173 -4.14 30.49 1.66
CA ARG A 173 -2.73 30.87 1.68
C ARG A 173 -2.22 31.31 0.30
N ALA A 174 -2.72 30.70 -0.77
CA ALA A 174 -2.40 31.13 -2.13
C ALA A 174 -2.96 32.54 -2.41
N THR A 175 -4.20 32.83 -2.01
CA THR A 175 -4.81 34.16 -2.21
C THR A 175 -4.10 35.26 -1.41
N GLU A 176 -3.68 34.99 -0.17
CA GLU A 176 -2.90 35.94 0.65
C GLU A 176 -1.56 36.29 0.01
N SER A 177 -0.86 35.31 -0.58
CA SER A 177 0.42 35.56 -1.26
C SER A 177 0.30 36.45 -2.50
N VAL A 178 -0.87 36.48 -3.14
CA VAL A 178 -1.14 37.32 -4.32
C VAL A 178 -1.55 38.73 -3.93
N SER A 179 -2.14 38.93 -2.74
CA SER A 179 -2.59 40.25 -2.26
C SER A 179 -1.49 41.05 -1.54
N GLY A 180 -0.39 40.42 -1.14
CA GLY A 180 0.75 41.07 -0.48
C GLY A 180 1.79 41.67 -1.44
N GLU A 181 1.69 41.37 -2.74
CA GLU A 181 2.41 42.10 -3.77
C GLU A 181 1.58 43.36 -4.08
N GLU A 182 1.85 44.45 -3.35
CA GLU A 182 1.34 45.77 -3.69
C GLU A 182 1.77 46.08 -5.12
N VAL A 183 0.84 45.87 -6.05
CA VAL A 183 0.92 46.35 -7.43
C VAL A 183 1.12 47.86 -7.33
N VAL A 184 2.37 48.30 -7.50
CA VAL A 184 2.66 49.67 -7.93
C VAL A 184 1.97 49.82 -9.27
N VAL A 185 0.73 50.32 -9.23
CA VAL A 185 -0.01 50.77 -10.41
C VAL A 185 0.74 51.98 -10.93
N VAL A 186 1.77 51.73 -11.75
CA VAL A 186 2.26 52.73 -12.69
C VAL A 186 1.13 52.89 -13.72
N PRO A 187 0.50 54.06 -13.83
CA PRO A 187 -0.48 54.29 -14.88
C PRO A 187 0.30 54.41 -16.19
N ASN A 188 0.51 53.28 -16.89
CA ASN A 188 1.10 53.33 -18.21
C ASN A 188 0.01 53.72 -19.22
N SER A 189 -0.05 55.02 -19.47
CA SER A 189 -0.59 55.60 -20.69
C SER A 189 0.13 55.01 -21.89
N ALA A 190 -0.41 53.94 -22.47
CA ALA A 190 0.02 53.44 -23.78
C ALA A 190 -1.13 52.71 -24.46
N SER A 191 -2.20 53.46 -24.71
CA SER A 191 -3.17 53.18 -25.76
C SER A 191 -2.51 53.33 -27.14
N GLU A 192 -1.51 52.51 -27.47
CA GLU A 192 -0.78 52.66 -28.74
C GLU A 192 0.02 51.40 -29.14
N SER A 193 -0.60 50.21 -29.12
CA SER A 193 0.03 49.01 -29.72
C SER A 193 -0.93 47.98 -30.30
N ARG A 194 -2.25 48.25 -30.30
CA ARG A 194 -3.27 47.31 -30.82
C ARG A 194 -3.48 47.36 -32.35
N GLN A 195 -2.70 48.14 -33.11
CA GLN A 195 -2.86 48.27 -34.56
C GLN A 195 -1.84 47.50 -35.42
N LEU A 196 -0.91 46.72 -34.85
CA LEU A 196 0.19 46.12 -35.63
C LEU A 196 0.30 44.58 -35.57
N ILE A 197 -0.70 43.86 -35.07
CA ILE A 197 -0.69 42.39 -35.07
C ILE A 197 -1.81 41.79 -35.95
N GLU A 198 -2.85 42.54 -36.28
CA GLU A 198 -4.00 42.01 -37.04
C GLU A 198 -3.74 41.92 -38.56
N THR A 199 -2.66 42.51 -39.08
CA THR A 199 -2.36 42.55 -40.53
C THR A 199 -1.53 41.37 -41.05
N ASN A 200 -1.02 40.49 -40.17
CA ASN A 200 -0.09 39.41 -40.58
C ASN A 200 -0.67 37.99 -40.53
N VAL A 201 -1.95 37.82 -40.18
CA VAL A 201 -2.59 36.49 -40.09
C VAL A 201 -3.32 36.09 -41.39
N GLU A 202 -3.71 37.04 -42.24
CA GLU A 202 -4.44 36.72 -43.48
C GLU A 202 -3.56 36.24 -44.65
N HIS A 203 -2.23 36.40 -44.59
CA HIS A 203 -1.35 36.00 -45.70
C HIS A 203 -0.80 34.55 -45.60
N PHE A 204 -1.02 33.85 -44.48
CA PHE A 204 -0.36 32.55 -44.24
C PHE A 204 -1.27 31.31 -44.37
N THR A 205 -2.59 31.47 -44.54
CA THR A 205 -3.53 30.32 -44.58
C THR A 205 -3.89 29.84 -45.99
N LYS A 206 -3.27 30.39 -47.06
CA LYS A 206 -3.65 30.08 -48.46
C LYS A 206 -2.69 29.17 -49.24
N THR A 207 -1.73 28.50 -48.60
CA THR A 207 -0.85 27.57 -49.33
C THR A 207 -0.50 26.36 -48.48
N ALA A 208 -1.30 25.30 -48.58
CA ALA A 208 -0.89 23.89 -48.58
C ALA A 208 -2.05 22.99 -48.11
N VAL A 209 -3.00 22.72 -49.00
CA VAL A 209 -3.84 21.51 -48.92
C VAL A 209 -3.66 20.79 -50.25
N GLY A 210 -2.79 19.79 -50.25
CA GLY A 210 -2.61 18.81 -51.32
C GLY A 210 -2.84 17.40 -50.75
N PRO A 211 -3.55 16.51 -51.46
CA PRO A 211 -4.12 15.29 -50.90
C PRO A 211 -3.09 14.16 -50.80
N LEU A 212 -3.09 13.42 -49.69
CA LEU A 212 -2.30 12.21 -49.53
C LEU A 212 -3.11 10.99 -49.98
N THR A 213 -2.65 10.40 -51.07
CA THR A 213 -2.99 9.07 -51.58
C THR A 213 -2.37 7.97 -50.72
N GLU A 214 -3.12 6.88 -50.59
CA GLU A 214 -2.72 5.57 -50.06
C GLU A 214 -1.47 5.02 -50.76
N THR A 215 -0.59 4.37 -50.00
CA THR A 215 0.00 3.07 -50.39
C THR A 215 0.54 2.29 -49.18
N GLU A 216 0.16 1.02 -49.22
CA GLU A 216 0.52 -0.20 -48.49
C GLU A 216 2.03 -0.56 -48.52
N SER A 217 2.47 -1.42 -47.58
CA SER A 217 3.57 -2.44 -47.66
C SER A 217 4.33 -2.57 -46.30
N GLU A 218 4.13 -3.64 -45.53
CA GLU A 218 4.92 -4.91 -45.49
C GLU A 218 6.10 -4.84 -44.48
N ASN A 219 5.96 -5.39 -43.26
CA ASN A 219 6.37 -6.75 -42.81
C ASN A 219 7.66 -6.69 -41.92
N PRO A 220 8.04 -7.71 -41.11
CA PRO A 220 8.54 -7.50 -39.75
C PRO A 220 10.04 -7.88 -39.70
N ASP A 221 10.71 -7.65 -38.57
CA ASP A 221 11.70 -8.58 -38.02
C ASP A 221 12.35 -7.97 -36.77
N ALA A 222 12.55 -8.86 -35.78
CA ALA A 222 13.23 -8.67 -34.50
C ALA A 222 14.77 -8.44 -34.68
N PRO A 223 15.67 -8.48 -33.66
CA PRO A 223 15.51 -8.69 -32.21
C PRO A 223 16.39 -7.81 -31.28
N GLN A 224 16.10 -7.97 -29.98
CA GLN A 224 16.88 -7.95 -28.72
C GLN A 224 18.31 -7.36 -28.58
N ASP A 225 18.60 -7.06 -27.31
CA ASP A 225 19.90 -6.97 -26.62
C ASP A 225 20.57 -5.60 -26.45
N ARG A 226 20.28 -4.95 -25.31
CA ARG A 226 21.31 -4.26 -24.51
C ARG A 226 20.78 -3.88 -23.12
N CYS A 227 21.37 -4.45 -22.07
CA CYS A 227 21.68 -3.73 -20.82
C CYS A 227 22.60 -4.57 -19.91
N HIS A 228 23.90 -4.34 -20.15
CA HIS A 228 25.01 -4.27 -19.20
C HIS A 228 24.86 -4.90 -17.80
N SER A 229 25.60 -5.99 -17.62
CA SER A 229 26.12 -6.47 -16.34
C SER A 229 27.11 -5.46 -15.75
N GLY A 230 26.79 -4.93 -14.58
CA GLY A 230 27.63 -4.05 -13.77
C GLY A 230 28.43 -4.86 -12.76
N ASN A 231 29.74 -4.82 -12.96
CA ASN A 231 30.83 -5.40 -12.18
C ASN A 231 30.86 -4.82 -10.74
N ALA A 232 30.88 -5.66 -9.71
CA ALA A 232 31.16 -5.24 -8.34
C ALA A 232 32.29 -6.08 -7.74
N SER A 233 33.42 -5.39 -7.54
CA SER A 233 34.68 -5.87 -7.02
C SER A 233 34.57 -6.60 -5.69
N LYS A 234 35.29 -7.71 -5.66
CA LYS A 234 35.68 -8.52 -4.50
C LYS A 234 36.70 -7.73 -3.67
N VAL A 235 36.35 -7.38 -2.43
CA VAL A 235 37.28 -6.87 -1.42
C VAL A 235 37.65 -8.05 -0.53
N SER A 236 38.94 -8.41 -0.54
CA SER A 236 39.55 -9.35 0.42
C SER A 236 39.75 -8.68 1.79
N PRO A 237 39.81 -9.47 2.87
CA PRO A 237 40.10 -8.98 4.21
C PRO A 237 41.61 -8.73 4.40
N VAL A 238 41.94 -7.72 5.19
CA VAL A 238 43.29 -7.46 5.71
C VAL A 238 43.27 -7.78 7.20
N ASP A 239 44.28 -8.54 7.63
CA ASP A 239 44.62 -8.91 8.99
C ASP A 239 44.96 -7.71 9.88
N GLU A 240 44.46 -7.70 11.11
CA GLU A 240 45.20 -7.44 12.38
C GLU A 240 44.29 -7.67 13.61
#